data_AF-A0A954WLB2-F1
#
_entry.id   AF-A0A954WLB2-F1
#
_cell.length_a   1.000
_cell.length_b   1.000
_cell.length_c   1.000
_cell.angle_alpha   90.00
_cell.angle_beta   90.00
_cell.angle_gamma   90.00
#
_symmetry.space_group_name_H-M   'P 1'
#
loop_
_entity.id
_entity.type
_entity.pdbx_description
1 polymer ?
#
loop_
_entity_poly.entity_id
_entity_poly.type
_entity_poly.pdbx_seq_one_letter_code
_entity_poly.pdbx_strand_id
1 'polypeptide(L)'
;MIARAGSSFYLDTDVVLTSESTLISEIEGTEPDDFGNFGITSDIQFDGTLAIDAINGFTPDVGYSFMPIMMSSGSGSFAAVNGGSLAFSVAISANDVTVERTAGLMLFGAGGATSTASEVAAGDLAIIVESAIERWWEEGRLTAEQRTMLQALSFSIVDFGASSQLAVARGGGIVIDNDAAGAGWYVDRTPWADEEFLTIGNRVVANAGSAAVERVDLLSAVMHELAHWLGAEHSDNLADLMFESLAAGERKTAWPEELDGVFQSWQ
;
A
#
# COMPACT_ATOMS: atom_id res chain seq x y z
N MET A 1 -5.64 2.60 -23.21
CA MET A 1 -4.65 2.18 -24.24
C MET A 1 -3.83 1.04 -23.67
N ILE A 2 -3.35 0.10 -24.49
CA ILE A 2 -2.55 -1.04 -24.02
C ILE A 2 -1.22 -1.03 -24.75
N ALA A 3 -0.11 -1.07 -24.02
CA ALA A 3 1.21 -1.40 -24.54
C ALA A 3 1.57 -2.81 -24.04
N ARG A 4 1.85 -3.71 -24.98
CA ARG A 4 2.23 -5.09 -24.67
C ARG A 4 3.68 -5.17 -24.22
N ALA A 5 4.01 -6.19 -23.44
CA ALA A 5 5.41 -6.48 -23.11
C ALA A 5 6.29 -6.51 -24.38
N GLY A 6 7.43 -5.82 -24.33
CA GLY A 6 8.36 -5.67 -25.46
C GLY A 6 7.87 -4.84 -26.64
N SER A 7 6.79 -4.09 -26.47
CA SER A 7 6.30 -3.16 -27.48
C SER A 7 6.46 -1.70 -27.04
N SER A 8 6.57 -0.82 -28.02
CA SER A 8 6.56 0.63 -27.81
C SER A 8 5.42 1.25 -28.61
N PHE A 9 4.67 2.13 -27.97
CA PHE A 9 3.58 2.89 -28.56
C PHE A 9 3.91 4.38 -28.47
N TYR A 10 3.96 5.07 -29.62
CA TYR A 10 4.36 6.48 -29.68
C TYR A 10 3.22 7.40 -30.12
N LEU A 11 3.06 8.54 -29.44
CA LEU A 11 2.17 9.62 -29.81
C LEU A 11 2.95 10.93 -29.94
N ASP A 12 2.73 11.62 -31.05
CA ASP A 12 3.29 12.95 -31.33
C ASP A 12 2.18 14.01 -31.30
N THR A 13 1.41 13.99 -30.21
CA THR A 13 0.32 14.92 -29.94
C THR A 13 0.05 14.98 -28.45
N ASP A 14 -0.61 16.05 -28.02
CA ASP A 14 -0.98 16.22 -26.61
C ASP A 14 -1.98 15.14 -26.19
N VAL A 15 -1.75 14.58 -25.00
CA VAL A 15 -2.61 13.56 -24.40
C VAL A 15 -3.24 14.13 -23.14
N VAL A 16 -4.57 14.04 -23.06
CA VAL A 16 -5.32 14.36 -21.84
C VAL A 16 -6.00 13.09 -21.37
N LEU A 17 -5.51 12.51 -20.29
CA LEU A 17 -6.23 11.47 -19.57
C LEU A 17 -7.35 12.13 -18.76
N THR A 18 -8.46 11.42 -18.63
CA THR A 18 -9.60 11.79 -17.80
C THR A 18 -9.82 10.71 -16.74
N SER A 19 -10.68 10.95 -15.76
CA SER A 19 -11.05 9.97 -14.72
C SER A 19 -11.46 8.59 -15.27
N GLU A 20 -12.03 8.54 -16.48
CA GLU A 20 -12.46 7.30 -17.15
C GLU A 20 -11.35 6.64 -17.99
N SER A 21 -10.18 7.27 -18.09
CA SER A 21 -9.08 6.79 -18.92
C SER A 21 -8.29 5.71 -18.20
N THR A 22 -7.99 4.63 -18.91
CA THR A 22 -7.08 3.59 -18.42
C THR A 22 -5.91 3.42 -19.37
N LEU A 23 -4.69 3.56 -18.87
CA LEU A 23 -3.46 3.13 -19.52
C LEU A 23 -3.04 1.78 -18.95
N ILE A 24 -2.76 0.81 -19.81
CA ILE A 24 -2.37 -0.54 -19.41
C ILE A 24 -0.95 -0.80 -19.92
N SER A 25 -0.04 -1.10 -19.00
CA SER A 25 1.31 -1.59 -19.30
C SER A 25 1.38 -3.06 -18.93
N GLU A 26 1.52 -3.94 -19.93
CA GLU A 26 1.84 -5.35 -19.68
C GLU A 26 3.33 -5.47 -19.29
N ILE A 27 3.64 -6.33 -18.32
CA ILE A 27 5.00 -6.58 -17.83
C ILE A 27 5.29 -8.09 -17.78
N GLU A 28 6.44 -8.52 -18.31
CA GLU A 28 6.96 -9.89 -18.19
C GLU A 28 8.41 -9.97 -17.69
N GLY A 29 8.98 -8.82 -17.37
CA GLY A 29 10.34 -8.62 -16.88
C GLY A 29 10.57 -7.14 -16.60
N THR A 30 11.82 -6.74 -16.38
CA THR A 30 12.19 -5.37 -15.97
C THR A 30 13.12 -4.67 -16.93
N GLU A 31 13.65 -5.37 -17.93
CA GLU A 31 14.39 -4.70 -18.99
C GLU A 31 13.42 -3.91 -19.88
N PRO A 32 13.86 -2.84 -20.57
CA PRO A 32 12.99 -2.03 -21.41
C PRO A 32 12.18 -2.83 -22.44
N ASP A 33 12.71 -3.97 -22.90
CA ASP A 33 12.07 -4.86 -23.87
C ASP A 33 11.14 -5.91 -23.22
N ASP A 34 10.97 -5.88 -21.90
CA ASP A 34 10.10 -6.81 -21.16
C ASP A 34 8.77 -6.18 -20.71
N PHE A 35 8.55 -4.89 -21.00
CA PHE A 35 7.31 -4.20 -20.65
C PHE A 35 6.79 -3.28 -21.77
N GLY A 36 5.51 -2.92 -21.65
CA GLY A 36 4.86 -1.97 -22.54
C GLY A 36 5.34 -0.54 -22.34
N ASN A 37 5.95 0.05 -23.36
CA ASN A 37 6.44 1.42 -23.32
C ASN A 37 5.49 2.38 -24.04
N PHE A 38 5.20 3.52 -23.41
CA PHE A 38 4.48 4.64 -24.00
C PHE A 38 5.43 5.83 -24.19
N GLY A 39 5.65 6.25 -25.43
CA GLY A 39 6.43 7.44 -25.74
C GLY A 39 5.52 8.59 -26.17
N ILE A 40 5.58 9.72 -25.49
CA ILE A 40 4.78 10.91 -25.78
C ILE A 40 5.73 12.07 -26.09
N THR A 41 5.82 12.49 -27.34
CA THR A 41 6.74 13.57 -27.76
C THR A 41 6.16 14.98 -27.58
N SER A 42 4.95 15.08 -27.02
CA SER A 42 4.28 16.33 -26.66
C SER A 42 3.94 16.36 -25.15
N ASP A 43 2.91 17.10 -24.75
CA ASP A 43 2.47 17.21 -23.36
C ASP A 43 1.48 16.09 -23.00
N ILE A 44 1.58 15.56 -21.77
CA ILE A 44 0.55 14.69 -21.17
C ILE A 44 0.03 15.28 -19.86
N GLN A 45 -1.30 15.28 -19.73
CA GLN A 45 -1.99 15.50 -18.46
C GLN A 45 -2.49 14.15 -17.91
N PHE A 46 -2.03 13.79 -16.72
CA PHE A 46 -2.41 12.58 -16.01
C PHE A 46 -3.69 12.77 -15.19
N ASP A 47 -4.55 11.76 -15.29
CA ASP A 47 -5.76 11.51 -14.52
C ASP A 47 -6.10 10.01 -14.72
N GLY A 48 -7.20 9.53 -14.15
CA GLY A 48 -7.70 8.17 -14.37
C GLY A 48 -6.78 7.10 -13.80
N THR A 49 -6.65 5.96 -14.48
CA THR A 49 -5.98 4.77 -13.94
C THR A 49 -4.77 4.35 -14.76
N LEU A 50 -3.65 4.08 -14.07
CA LEU A 50 -2.56 3.27 -14.60
C LEU A 50 -2.75 1.82 -14.14
N ALA A 51 -2.95 0.91 -15.07
CA ALA A 51 -3.01 -0.51 -14.83
C ALA A 51 -1.70 -1.18 -15.25
N ILE A 52 -1.16 -2.00 -14.35
CA ILE A 52 0.05 -2.79 -14.55
C ILE A 52 -0.38 -4.24 -14.59
N ASP A 53 -0.25 -4.87 -15.76
CA ASP A 53 -0.71 -6.23 -15.98
C ASP A 53 0.50 -7.18 -16.04
N ALA A 54 0.74 -7.89 -14.95
CA ALA A 54 1.81 -8.87 -14.89
C ALA A 54 1.36 -10.16 -15.60
N ILE A 55 1.97 -10.43 -16.75
CA ILE A 55 1.59 -11.55 -17.61
C ILE A 55 2.52 -12.75 -17.39
N ASN A 56 2.12 -13.93 -17.88
CA ASN A 56 2.92 -15.15 -17.83
C ASN A 56 3.36 -15.59 -16.42
N GLY A 57 2.66 -15.12 -15.37
CA GLY A 57 3.01 -15.39 -13.97
C GLY A 57 4.21 -14.59 -13.46
N PHE A 58 4.63 -13.55 -14.18
CA PHE A 58 5.71 -12.67 -13.74
C PHE A 58 5.33 -11.99 -12.41
N THR A 59 6.25 -12.02 -11.46
CA THR A 59 6.07 -11.42 -10.13
C THR A 59 7.36 -10.67 -9.78
N PRO A 60 7.44 -9.35 -10.04
CA PRO A 60 8.66 -8.59 -9.75
C PRO A 60 8.94 -8.55 -8.24
N ASP A 61 10.22 -8.68 -7.84
CA ASP A 61 10.55 -8.56 -6.41
C ASP A 61 10.36 -7.12 -5.91
N VAL A 62 10.35 -6.94 -4.60
CA VAL A 62 10.19 -5.61 -3.96
C VAL A 62 11.37 -4.71 -4.33
N GLY A 63 11.09 -3.43 -4.60
CA GLY A 63 12.08 -2.42 -4.94
C GLY A 63 12.44 -2.39 -6.43
N TYR A 64 11.91 -3.31 -7.24
CA TYR A 64 12.12 -3.27 -8.68
C TYR A 64 11.31 -2.14 -9.32
N SER A 65 11.97 -1.35 -10.16
CA SER A 65 11.38 -0.23 -10.87
C SER A 65 11.47 -0.36 -12.38
N PHE A 66 10.45 0.12 -13.09
CA PHE A 66 10.42 0.25 -14.54
C PHE A 66 9.77 1.58 -14.96
N MET A 67 10.01 2.02 -16.19
CA MET A 67 9.58 3.33 -16.69
C MET A 67 8.63 3.17 -17.89
N PRO A 68 7.35 2.84 -17.68
CA PRO A 68 6.44 2.52 -18.77
C PRO A 68 6.05 3.74 -19.61
N ILE A 69 6.30 4.97 -19.15
CA ILE A 69 5.95 6.19 -19.87
C ILE A 69 7.16 7.11 -19.92
N MET A 70 7.57 7.46 -21.13
CA MET A 70 8.55 8.50 -21.44
C MET A 70 7.84 9.65 -22.14
N MET A 71 8.09 10.89 -21.73
CA MET A 71 7.36 12.08 -22.18
C MET A 71 8.25 13.31 -22.32
N SER A 72 7.78 14.30 -23.09
CA SER A 72 8.47 15.61 -23.20
C SER A 72 8.06 16.58 -22.10
N SER A 73 6.79 16.54 -21.69
CA SER A 73 6.33 17.18 -20.47
C SER A 73 5.13 16.44 -19.88
N GLY A 74 5.03 16.40 -18.55
CA GLY A 74 3.96 15.76 -17.82
C GLY A 74 3.42 16.63 -16.70
N SER A 75 2.10 16.58 -16.47
CA SER A 75 1.47 17.24 -15.32
C SER A 75 0.30 16.41 -14.78
N GLY A 76 -0.08 16.63 -13.52
CA GLY A 76 -1.18 15.89 -12.88
C GLY A 76 -0.71 14.63 -12.15
N SER A 77 -1.64 13.70 -11.92
CA SER A 77 -1.42 12.45 -11.19
C SER A 77 -2.38 11.40 -11.72
N PHE A 78 -2.01 10.12 -11.68
CA PHE A 78 -3.03 9.08 -11.82
C PHE A 78 -3.93 9.12 -10.58
N ALA A 79 -5.24 9.05 -10.79
CA ALA A 79 -6.21 8.91 -9.70
C ALA A 79 -6.17 7.51 -9.09
N ALA A 80 -5.72 6.50 -9.84
CA ALA A 80 -5.58 5.14 -9.34
C ALA A 80 -4.42 4.39 -10.00
N VAL A 81 -3.83 3.46 -9.26
CA VAL A 81 -2.82 2.51 -9.76
C VAL A 81 -3.32 1.10 -9.47
N ASN A 82 -3.48 0.28 -10.51
CA ASN A 82 -4.00 -1.08 -10.37
C ASN A 82 -2.94 -2.10 -10.81
N GLY A 83 -2.37 -2.82 -9.85
CA GLY A 83 -1.41 -3.91 -10.09
C GLY A 83 -1.98 -5.31 -9.93
N GLY A 84 -3.32 -5.46 -9.92
CA GLY A 84 -3.97 -6.71 -9.55
C GLY A 84 -3.70 -7.05 -8.08
N SER A 85 -3.07 -8.20 -7.82
CA SER A 85 -2.67 -8.63 -6.47
C SER A 85 -1.35 -8.01 -6.00
N LEU A 86 -0.63 -7.29 -6.86
CA LEU A 86 0.65 -6.68 -6.53
C LEU A 86 0.48 -5.19 -6.22
N ALA A 87 1.20 -4.73 -5.20
CA ALA A 87 1.29 -3.33 -4.83
C ALA A 87 2.37 -2.62 -5.64
N PHE A 88 2.03 -1.45 -6.18
CA PHE A 88 2.98 -0.59 -6.90
C PHE A 88 2.87 0.84 -6.42
N SER A 89 4.02 1.53 -6.40
CA SER A 89 4.08 2.97 -6.27
C SER A 89 4.39 3.61 -7.62
N VAL A 90 3.86 4.82 -7.83
CA VAL A 90 4.05 5.56 -9.07
C VAL A 90 4.61 6.94 -8.74
N ALA A 91 5.74 7.26 -9.36
CA ALA A 91 6.37 8.57 -9.30
C ALA A 91 6.34 9.20 -10.70
N ILE A 92 5.77 10.40 -10.80
CA ILE A 92 5.72 11.15 -12.05
C ILE A 92 6.77 12.26 -11.99
N SER A 93 7.72 12.21 -12.92
CA SER A 93 8.73 13.25 -13.13
C SER A 93 8.32 14.19 -14.26
N ALA A 94 9.19 15.14 -14.61
CA ALA A 94 8.96 16.00 -15.78
C ALA A 94 8.96 15.23 -17.11
N ASN A 95 9.69 14.11 -17.18
CA ASN A 95 10.01 13.44 -18.44
C ASN A 95 9.65 11.94 -18.45
N ASP A 96 9.26 11.37 -17.31
CA ASP A 96 8.96 9.95 -17.20
C ASP A 96 7.95 9.66 -16.08
N VAL A 97 7.36 8.47 -16.16
CA VAL A 97 6.66 7.85 -15.04
C VAL A 97 7.48 6.64 -14.62
N THR A 98 7.93 6.64 -13.38
CA THR A 98 8.58 5.49 -12.75
C THR A 98 7.56 4.72 -11.93
N VAL A 99 7.49 3.41 -12.14
CA VAL A 99 6.67 2.48 -11.38
C VAL A 99 7.59 1.56 -10.60
N GLU A 100 7.39 1.44 -9.30
CA GLU A 100 8.17 0.58 -8.42
C GLU A 100 7.25 -0.44 -7.74
N ARG A 101 7.62 -1.73 -7.77
CA ARG A 101 6.93 -2.74 -6.98
C ARG A 101 7.25 -2.53 -5.51
N THR A 102 6.21 -2.49 -4.67
CA THR A 102 6.34 -2.32 -3.21
C THR A 102 5.83 -3.53 -2.45
N ALA A 103 6.20 -3.65 -1.17
CA ALA A 103 5.52 -4.52 -0.20
C ALA A 103 4.47 -3.68 0.54
N GLY A 104 3.37 -3.36 -0.15
CA GLY A 104 2.25 -2.65 0.46
C GLY A 104 1.19 -3.63 0.94
N LEU A 105 0.56 -3.33 2.08
CA LEU A 105 -0.56 -4.10 2.58
C LEU A 105 -1.77 -4.00 1.64
N MET A 106 -2.39 -5.12 1.31
CA MET A 106 -3.57 -5.19 0.44
C MET A 106 -4.85 -5.52 1.21
N LEU A 107 -6.00 -5.06 0.75
CA LEU A 107 -7.31 -5.48 1.24
C LEU A 107 -7.57 -6.94 0.83
N PHE A 108 -7.91 -7.79 1.80
CA PHE A 108 -8.30 -9.16 1.51
C PHE A 108 -9.78 -9.24 1.09
N GLY A 109 -10.01 -9.72 -0.13
CA GLY A 109 -11.34 -9.82 -0.74
C GLY A 109 -11.74 -8.56 -1.51
N ALA A 110 -12.85 -8.63 -2.24
CA ALA A 110 -13.33 -7.48 -3.00
C ALA A 110 -13.84 -6.40 -2.03
N GLY A 111 -13.21 -5.22 -2.06
CA GLY A 111 -13.73 -4.03 -1.41
C GLY A 111 -15.15 -3.79 -1.89
N GLY A 112 -16.11 -3.90 -0.97
CA GLY A 112 -17.46 -3.44 -1.23
C GLY A 112 -17.41 -1.93 -1.29
N ALA A 113 -17.05 -1.38 -2.45
CA ALA A 113 -16.99 0.05 -2.71
C ALA A 113 -18.37 0.65 -2.41
N THR A 114 -18.56 1.08 -1.16
CA THR A 114 -19.67 1.92 -0.80
C THR A 114 -19.09 3.31 -0.82
N SER A 115 -19.62 4.16 -1.72
CA SER A 115 -19.15 5.53 -1.99
C SER A 115 -19.37 6.51 -0.82
N THR A 116 -19.43 5.98 0.40
CA THR A 116 -19.65 6.68 1.68
C THR A 116 -18.74 6.13 2.79
N ALA A 117 -17.71 5.35 2.45
CA ALA A 117 -16.70 4.92 3.41
C ALA A 117 -16.09 6.16 4.08
N SER A 118 -15.90 6.09 5.41
CA SER A 118 -15.36 7.22 6.16
C SER A 118 -13.88 7.33 5.87
N GLU A 119 -13.46 8.50 5.37
CA GLU A 119 -12.04 8.84 5.29
C GLU A 119 -11.42 8.88 6.69
N VAL A 120 -10.20 8.39 6.82
CA VAL A 120 -9.42 8.51 8.06
C VAL A 120 -9.00 9.96 8.27
N ALA A 121 -9.22 10.48 9.48
CA ALA A 121 -8.73 11.79 9.86
C ALA A 121 -7.26 11.72 10.29
N ALA A 122 -6.45 12.73 9.93
CA ALA A 122 -5.05 12.79 10.33
C ALA A 122 -4.83 12.74 11.85
N GLY A 123 -5.76 13.31 12.64
CA GLY A 123 -5.71 13.25 14.10
C GLY A 123 -5.94 11.83 14.65
N ASP A 124 -6.84 11.08 14.02
CA ASP A 124 -7.11 9.68 14.38
C ASP A 124 -5.91 8.81 14.02
N LEU A 125 -5.33 9.00 12.83
CA LEU A 125 -4.10 8.30 12.42
C LEU A 125 -2.96 8.55 13.41
N ALA A 126 -2.75 9.80 13.85
CA ALA A 126 -1.68 10.12 14.80
C ALA A 126 -1.85 9.39 16.15
N ILE A 127 -3.08 9.26 16.64
CA ILE A 127 -3.40 8.51 17.87
C ILE A 127 -3.10 7.02 17.68
N ILE A 128 -3.47 6.45 16.54
CA ILE A 128 -3.23 5.03 16.24
C ILE A 128 -1.73 4.75 16.07
N VAL A 129 -0.98 5.63 15.41
CA VAL A 129 0.48 5.53 15.27
C VAL A 129 1.16 5.50 16.64
N GLU A 130 0.84 6.43 17.52
CA GLU A 130 1.42 6.43 18.86
C GLU A 130 1.02 5.16 19.62
N SER A 131 -0.24 4.73 19.52
CA SER A 131 -0.70 3.51 20.19
C SER A 131 0.01 2.25 19.68
N ALA A 132 0.29 2.15 18.38
CA ALA A 132 1.07 1.06 17.78
C ALA A 132 2.49 1.00 18.33
N ILE A 133 3.18 2.15 18.35
CA ILE A 133 4.55 2.26 18.85
C ILE A 133 4.62 1.93 20.34
N GLU A 134 3.71 2.49 21.14
CA GLU A 134 3.68 2.28 22.59
C GLU A 134 3.34 0.82 22.95
N ARG A 135 2.49 0.13 22.17
CA ARG A 135 2.22 -1.30 22.39
C ARG A 135 3.51 -2.13 22.33
N TRP A 136 4.28 -1.99 21.25
CA TRP A 136 5.55 -2.73 21.13
C TRP A 136 6.62 -2.28 22.12
N TRP A 137 6.61 -1.01 22.52
CA TRP A 137 7.48 -0.50 23.58
C TRP A 137 7.17 -1.16 24.94
N GLU A 138 5.91 -1.20 25.36
CA GLU A 138 5.49 -1.81 26.62
C GLU A 138 5.67 -3.34 26.63
N GLU A 139 5.59 -3.98 25.46
CA GLU A 139 5.95 -5.39 25.28
C GLU A 139 7.46 -5.67 25.35
N GLY A 140 8.30 -4.62 25.41
CA GLY A 140 9.75 -4.73 25.46
C GLY A 140 10.39 -5.14 24.13
N ARG A 141 9.69 -4.91 23.01
CA ARG A 141 10.15 -5.27 21.66
C ARG A 141 11.01 -4.19 21.00
N LEU A 142 10.88 -2.94 21.45
CA LEU A 142 11.62 -1.79 20.92
C LEU A 142 12.71 -1.31 21.88
N THR A 143 13.87 -0.91 21.34
CA THR A 143 14.83 -0.06 22.07
C THR A 143 14.37 1.39 22.10
N ALA A 144 14.99 2.22 22.96
CA ALA A 144 14.65 3.64 23.06
C ALA A 144 14.96 4.39 21.75
N GLU A 145 16.04 3.99 21.07
CA GLU A 145 16.44 4.53 19.77
C GLU A 145 15.42 4.16 18.69
N GLN A 146 15.00 2.89 18.62
CA GLN A 146 13.99 2.45 17.66
C GLN A 146 12.65 3.15 17.88
N ARG A 147 12.19 3.27 19.13
CA ARG A 147 10.98 4.04 19.47
C ARG A 147 11.07 5.47 18.97
N THR A 148 12.20 6.15 19.22
CA THR A 148 12.42 7.52 18.77
C THR A 148 12.42 7.63 17.24
N MET A 149 13.02 6.65 16.54
CA MET A 149 13.02 6.59 15.08
C MET A 149 11.60 6.44 14.51
N LEU A 150 10.79 5.54 15.08
CA LEU A 150 9.40 5.36 14.64
C LEU A 150 8.53 6.60 14.91
N GLN A 151 8.73 7.28 16.05
CA GLN A 151 8.02 8.53 16.37
C GLN A 151 8.39 9.70 15.45
N ALA A 152 9.57 9.65 14.82
CA ALA A 152 10.02 10.66 13.86
C ALA A 152 9.59 10.37 12.41
N LEU A 153 8.97 9.20 12.17
CA LEU A 153 8.56 8.77 10.85
C LEU A 153 7.43 9.65 10.31
N SER A 154 7.46 9.96 9.02
CA SER A 154 6.40 10.73 8.37
C SER A 154 5.24 9.81 7.99
N PHE A 155 4.02 10.30 8.21
CA PHE A 155 2.79 9.64 7.78
C PHE A 155 2.01 10.57 6.87
N SER A 156 1.48 10.03 5.77
CA SER A 156 0.56 10.75 4.89
C SER A 156 -0.67 9.90 4.58
N ILE A 157 -1.78 10.60 4.37
CA ILE A 157 -3.03 10.01 3.89
C ILE A 157 -3.20 10.44 2.45
N VAL A 158 -3.40 9.48 1.56
CA VAL A 158 -3.66 9.73 0.14
C VAL A 158 -4.80 8.82 -0.33
N ASP A 159 -5.45 9.20 -1.41
CA ASP A 159 -6.40 8.34 -2.10
C ASP A 159 -5.62 7.42 -3.06
N PHE A 160 -5.60 6.11 -2.82
CA PHE A 160 -5.05 5.13 -3.77
C PHE A 160 -6.04 4.77 -4.91
N GLY A 161 -7.22 5.40 -4.91
CA GLY A 161 -8.25 5.27 -5.93
C GLY A 161 -8.85 3.87 -5.96
N ALA A 162 -8.99 3.32 -7.16
CA ALA A 162 -9.54 1.98 -7.36
C ALA A 162 -8.58 0.83 -6.96
N SER A 163 -7.41 1.13 -6.39
CA SER A 163 -6.48 0.11 -5.87
C SER A 163 -7.09 -0.62 -4.67
N SER A 164 -6.71 -1.87 -4.48
CA SER A 164 -6.98 -2.59 -3.22
C SER A 164 -5.88 -2.41 -2.17
N GLN A 165 -4.89 -1.55 -2.45
CA GLN A 165 -3.83 -1.26 -1.50
C GLN A 165 -4.37 -0.44 -0.31
N LEU A 166 -3.95 -0.81 0.89
CA LEU A 166 -4.36 -0.17 2.15
C LEU A 166 -3.28 0.77 2.68
N ALA A 167 -2.02 0.37 2.53
CA ALA A 167 -0.88 1.14 3.02
C ALA A 167 0.42 0.73 2.31
N VAL A 168 1.48 1.52 2.52
CA VAL A 168 2.85 1.18 2.12
C VAL A 168 3.89 2.01 2.86
N ALA A 169 4.95 1.35 3.33
CA ALA A 169 6.21 1.97 3.72
C ALA A 169 7.08 2.27 2.49
N ARG A 170 7.32 3.54 2.18
CA ARG A 170 8.22 3.95 1.06
C ARG A 170 8.84 5.33 1.28
N GLY A 171 10.00 5.56 0.67
CA GLY A 171 10.62 6.91 0.63
C GLY A 171 10.91 7.52 2.02
N GLY A 172 11.09 6.67 3.05
CA GLY A 172 11.33 7.11 4.43
C GLY A 172 10.08 7.51 5.21
N GLY A 173 8.88 7.13 4.76
CA GLY A 173 7.62 7.35 5.46
C GLY A 173 6.61 6.23 5.20
N ILE A 174 5.44 6.34 5.82
CA ILE A 174 4.31 5.43 5.63
C ILE A 174 3.15 6.21 5.01
N VAL A 175 2.60 5.65 3.94
CA VAL A 175 1.45 6.19 3.23
C VAL A 175 0.24 5.29 3.52
N ILE A 176 -0.84 5.89 3.99
CA ILE A 176 -2.11 5.20 4.31
C ILE A 176 -3.16 5.64 3.29
N ASP A 177 -3.96 4.68 2.82
CA ASP A 177 -5.10 4.97 1.98
C ASP A 177 -6.19 5.75 2.76
N ASN A 178 -6.91 6.67 2.13
CA ASN A 178 -7.89 7.50 2.83
C ASN A 178 -9.12 6.70 3.28
N ASP A 179 -9.59 5.73 2.50
CA ASP A 179 -10.88 5.06 2.72
C ASP A 179 -10.81 3.52 2.81
N ALA A 180 -9.60 2.97 2.93
CA ALA A 180 -9.32 1.54 3.05
C ALA A 180 -9.82 0.74 1.83
N ALA A 181 -9.48 1.20 0.62
CA ALA A 181 -9.92 0.67 -0.66
C ALA A 181 -11.47 0.57 -0.73
N GLY A 182 -12.14 1.60 -0.23
CA GLY A 182 -13.60 1.71 -0.14
C GLY A 182 -14.27 0.85 0.94
N ALA A 183 -13.52 0.08 1.74
CA ALA A 183 -14.08 -0.72 2.85
C ALA A 183 -14.29 0.10 4.14
N GLY A 184 -13.62 1.25 4.26
CA GLY A 184 -13.65 2.12 5.42
C GLY A 184 -12.74 1.66 6.56
N TRP A 185 -12.08 2.62 7.20
CA TRP A 185 -11.22 2.37 8.35
C TRP A 185 -12.02 2.18 9.65
N TYR A 186 -11.66 1.17 10.42
CA TYR A 186 -11.97 1.07 11.84
C TYR A 186 -10.87 1.78 12.63
N VAL A 187 -11.22 2.92 13.21
CA VAL A 187 -10.39 3.65 14.17
C VAL A 187 -10.78 3.21 15.57
N ASP A 188 -9.91 2.45 16.21
CA ASP A 188 -10.10 2.01 17.59
C ASP A 188 -9.92 3.19 18.56
N ARG A 189 -10.97 3.49 19.34
CA ARG A 189 -10.95 4.57 20.34
C ARG A 189 -10.33 4.13 21.67
N THR A 190 -10.23 2.84 21.88
CA THR A 190 -9.64 2.19 23.05
C THR A 190 -8.57 1.20 22.58
N PRO A 191 -7.52 1.68 21.87
CA PRO A 191 -6.51 0.84 21.24
C PRO A 191 -5.59 0.14 22.26
N TRP A 192 -5.99 -0.01 23.51
CA TRP A 192 -5.31 -0.80 24.55
C TRP A 192 -6.20 -1.91 25.12
N ALA A 193 -7.52 -1.85 24.86
CA ALA A 193 -8.50 -2.73 25.47
C ALA A 193 -8.85 -3.94 24.59
N ASP A 194 -8.72 -3.79 23.26
CA ASP A 194 -9.12 -4.80 22.27
C ASP A 194 -10.55 -5.34 22.46
N GLU A 195 -11.43 -4.55 23.07
CA GLU A 195 -12.76 -4.98 23.52
C GLU A 195 -13.74 -5.28 22.37
N GLU A 196 -13.44 -4.77 21.18
CA GLU A 196 -14.23 -4.99 19.97
C GLU A 196 -13.87 -6.28 19.25
N PHE A 197 -12.89 -7.04 19.76
CA PHE A 197 -12.37 -8.25 19.13
C PHE A 197 -12.41 -9.46 20.06
N LEU A 198 -12.39 -10.63 19.46
CA LEU A 198 -12.25 -11.91 20.13
C LEU A 198 -11.22 -12.79 19.42
N THR A 199 -10.54 -13.64 20.17
CA THR A 199 -9.66 -14.65 19.60
C THR A 199 -10.45 -15.91 19.27
N ILE A 200 -10.43 -16.32 18.00
CA ILE A 200 -10.98 -17.60 17.53
C ILE A 200 -9.84 -18.41 16.89
N GLY A 201 -9.41 -19.47 17.56
CA GLY A 201 -8.24 -20.23 17.13
C GLY A 201 -6.98 -19.36 17.20
N ASN A 202 -6.31 -19.15 16.07
CA ASN A 202 -5.15 -18.27 15.93
C ASN A 202 -5.49 -16.89 15.32
N ARG A 203 -6.77 -16.57 15.10
CA ARG A 203 -7.19 -15.31 14.50
C ARG A 203 -7.85 -14.42 15.55
N VAL A 204 -7.67 -13.11 15.41
CA VAL A 204 -8.38 -12.10 16.19
C VAL A 204 -9.38 -11.42 15.26
N VAL A 205 -10.67 -11.58 15.56
CA VAL A 205 -11.77 -11.14 14.72
C VAL A 205 -12.74 -10.26 15.52
N ALA A 206 -13.38 -9.32 14.84
CA ALA A 206 -14.33 -8.40 15.44
C ALA A 206 -15.53 -9.16 16.04
N ASN A 207 -15.96 -8.71 17.23
CA ASN A 207 -17.18 -9.13 17.88
C ASN A 207 -18.39 -8.81 16.96
N ALA A 208 -19.32 -9.75 16.87
CA ALA A 208 -20.55 -9.53 16.11
C ALA A 208 -21.31 -8.31 16.65
N GLY A 209 -21.57 -7.32 15.78
CA GLY A 209 -22.22 -6.06 16.15
C GLY A 209 -21.29 -4.97 16.67
N SER A 210 -19.97 -5.23 16.75
CA SER A 210 -18.99 -4.16 16.95
C SER A 210 -18.86 -3.33 15.68
N ALA A 211 -18.39 -2.10 15.83
CA ALA A 211 -18.18 -1.20 14.70
C ALA A 211 -16.96 -1.59 13.83
N ALA A 212 -16.23 -2.64 14.20
CA ALA A 212 -15.08 -3.16 13.46
C ALA A 212 -15.47 -4.24 12.43
N VAL A 213 -16.63 -4.90 12.57
CA VAL A 213 -16.96 -6.13 11.82
C VAL A 213 -16.96 -5.98 10.29
N GLU A 214 -17.23 -4.78 9.78
CA GLU A 214 -17.29 -4.47 8.34
C GLU A 214 -16.19 -3.50 7.90
N ARG A 215 -15.23 -3.19 8.77
CA ARG A 215 -14.19 -2.18 8.52
C ARG A 215 -12.79 -2.74 8.71
N VAL A 216 -11.82 -2.12 8.03
CA VAL A 216 -10.42 -2.53 8.08
C VAL A 216 -9.75 -1.92 9.31
N ASP A 217 -9.05 -2.73 10.12
CA ASP A 217 -8.43 -2.25 11.35
C ASP A 217 -7.20 -1.37 11.07
N LEU A 218 -7.30 -0.07 11.36
CA LEU A 218 -6.21 0.89 11.09
C LEU A 218 -4.97 0.60 11.94
N LEU A 219 -5.15 0.13 13.18
CA LEU A 219 -4.05 -0.26 14.05
C LEU A 219 -3.21 -1.38 13.42
N SER A 220 -3.86 -2.42 12.90
CA SER A 220 -3.20 -3.52 12.20
C SER A 220 -2.41 -3.04 10.97
N ALA A 221 -3.00 -2.17 10.15
CA ALA A 221 -2.33 -1.64 8.97
C ALA A 221 -1.10 -0.78 9.34
N VAL A 222 -1.22 0.08 10.34
CA VAL A 222 -0.09 0.89 10.83
C VAL A 222 1.03 0.01 11.39
N MET A 223 0.70 -1.00 12.19
CA MET A 223 1.70 -1.93 12.74
C MET A 223 2.38 -2.74 11.64
N HIS A 224 1.65 -3.15 10.59
CA HIS A 224 2.22 -3.87 9.45
C HIS A 224 3.28 -3.02 8.73
N GLU A 225 2.97 -1.76 8.41
CA GLU A 225 3.92 -0.89 7.70
C GLU A 225 5.09 -0.43 8.57
N LEU A 226 4.88 -0.27 9.88
CA LEU A 226 5.98 -0.04 10.82
C LEU A 226 6.94 -1.22 10.82
N ALA A 227 6.44 -2.45 10.77
CA ALA A 227 7.28 -3.64 10.69
C ALA A 227 8.03 -3.74 9.35
N HIS A 228 7.39 -3.41 8.22
CA HIS A 228 8.10 -3.28 6.94
C HIS A 228 9.22 -2.23 7.00
N TRP A 229 8.96 -1.08 7.62
CA TRP A 229 9.98 -0.04 7.78
C TRP A 229 11.17 -0.51 8.64
N LEU A 230 10.91 -1.36 9.63
CA LEU A 230 11.94 -2.02 10.45
C LEU A 230 12.65 -3.17 9.73
N GLY A 231 12.22 -3.56 8.53
CA GLY A 231 12.86 -4.56 7.69
C GLY A 231 12.20 -5.94 7.70
N ALA A 232 10.98 -6.08 8.22
CA ALA A 232 10.22 -7.34 8.07
C ALA A 232 9.76 -7.52 6.63
N GLU A 233 9.77 -8.75 6.14
CA GLU A 233 9.16 -9.13 4.87
C GLU A 233 7.75 -9.67 5.10
N HIS A 234 7.01 -9.93 4.02
CA HIS A 234 5.70 -10.56 4.15
C HIS A 234 5.83 -12.00 4.70
N SER A 235 4.89 -12.40 5.54
CA SER A 235 4.73 -13.79 6.02
C SER A 235 3.76 -14.57 5.14
N ASP A 236 4.01 -15.87 4.96
CA ASP A 236 3.07 -16.81 4.31
C ASP A 236 1.91 -17.24 5.24
N ASN A 237 1.98 -16.92 6.54
CA ASN A 237 0.96 -17.30 7.50
C ASN A 237 -0.15 -16.25 7.57
N LEU A 238 -1.35 -16.65 7.15
CA LEU A 238 -2.57 -15.82 7.11
C LEU A 238 -2.89 -15.07 8.41
N ALA A 239 -2.50 -15.61 9.57
CA ALA A 239 -2.78 -15.03 10.87
C ALA A 239 -1.72 -14.02 11.35
N ASP A 240 -0.55 -13.96 10.71
CA ASP A 240 0.55 -13.09 11.14
C ASP A 240 0.30 -11.65 10.74
N LEU A 241 0.85 -10.72 11.54
CA LEU A 241 0.85 -9.29 11.23
C LEU A 241 1.39 -9.01 9.83
N MET A 242 2.46 -9.70 9.42
CA MET A 242 3.12 -9.50 8.14
C MET A 242 2.48 -10.25 6.97
N PHE A 243 1.32 -10.88 7.12
CA PHE A 243 0.63 -11.41 5.95
C PHE A 243 0.26 -10.27 4.98
N GLU A 244 0.44 -10.49 3.68
CA GLU A 244 0.34 -9.45 2.63
C GLU A 244 -1.04 -8.78 2.51
N SER A 245 -2.06 -9.33 3.18
CA SER A 245 -3.39 -8.74 3.17
C SER A 245 -4.10 -8.77 4.51
N LEU A 246 -5.05 -7.85 4.65
CA LEU A 246 -5.89 -7.66 5.83
C LEU A 246 -7.36 -7.64 5.42
N ALA A 247 -8.17 -8.48 6.05
CA ALA A 247 -9.61 -8.48 5.82
C ALA A 247 -10.32 -7.49 6.75
N ALA A 248 -11.51 -7.03 6.34
CA ALA A 248 -12.41 -6.31 7.23
C ALA A 248 -12.77 -7.16 8.46
N GLY A 249 -12.85 -6.53 9.63
CA GLY A 249 -13.15 -7.21 10.88
C GLY A 249 -12.01 -8.08 11.44
N GLU A 250 -10.81 -8.01 10.88
CA GLU A 250 -9.64 -8.67 11.45
C GLU A 250 -8.72 -7.70 12.18
N ARG A 251 -8.09 -8.20 13.24
CA ARG A 251 -7.00 -7.51 13.91
C ARG A 251 -5.76 -8.40 13.93
N LYS A 252 -4.61 -7.79 13.64
CA LYS A 252 -3.29 -8.41 13.68
C LYS A 252 -2.35 -7.42 14.36
N THR A 253 -1.84 -7.76 15.53
CA THR A 253 -0.99 -6.86 16.34
C THR A 253 0.22 -7.58 16.95
N ALA A 254 0.35 -8.89 16.72
CA ALA A 254 1.45 -9.67 17.24
C ALA A 254 2.78 -9.22 16.61
N TRP A 255 3.82 -9.09 17.43
CA TRP A 255 5.18 -8.79 16.98
C TRP A 255 5.64 -9.80 15.90
N PRO A 256 6.15 -9.35 14.74
CA PRO A 256 6.71 -10.24 13.75
C PRO A 256 8.00 -10.89 14.26
N GLU A 257 8.00 -12.22 14.41
CA GLU A 257 9.18 -12.96 14.89
C GLU A 257 10.41 -12.78 13.98
N GLU A 258 10.22 -12.48 12.70
CA GLU A 258 11.30 -12.18 11.76
C GLU A 258 12.18 -10.99 12.20
N LEU A 259 11.58 -9.97 12.85
CA LEU A 259 12.32 -8.80 13.32
C LEU A 259 13.33 -9.14 14.42
N ASP A 260 13.13 -10.24 15.16
CA ASP A 260 14.09 -10.70 16.17
C ASP A 260 15.45 -11.06 15.52
N GLY A 261 15.45 -11.49 14.25
CA GLY A 261 16.65 -11.76 13.46
C GLY A 261 17.27 -10.51 12.84
N VAL A 262 16.44 -9.58 12.35
CA VAL A 262 16.89 -8.31 11.74
C VAL A 262 17.72 -7.49 12.74
N PHE A 263 17.23 -7.33 13.98
CA PHE A 263 17.93 -6.51 14.98
C PHE A 263 19.17 -7.15 15.58
N GLN A 264 19.33 -8.48 15.51
CA GLN A 264 20.59 -9.13 15.88
C GLN A 264 21.74 -8.77 14.93
N SER A 265 21.44 -8.34 13.69
CA SER A 265 22.44 -7.90 12.73
C SER A 265 22.93 -6.45 12.93
N TRP A 266 22.28 -5.69 13.83
CA TRP A 266 22.58 -4.29 14.12
C TRP A 266 23.43 -4.09 15.40
N GLN A 267 23.82 -5.19 16.06
CA GLN A 267 24.73 -5.20 17.23
C GLN A 267 26.15 -5.61 16.84
#